data_AF-A0A1H9A4C1-F1
#
_entry.id   AF-A0A1H9A4C1-F1
#
_cell.length_a   1.000
_cell.length_b   1.000
_cell.length_c   1.000
_cell.angle_alpha   90.00
_cell.angle_beta   90.00
_cell.angle_gamma   90.00
#
_symmetry.space_group_name_H-M   'P 1'
#
loop_
_entity.id
_entity.type
_entity.pdbx_description
1 polymer ?
#
loop_
_entity_poly.entity_id
_entity_poly.type
_entity_poly.pdbx_seq_one_letter_code
_entity_poly.pdbx_strand_id
1 'polypeptide(L)'
;MDHLHRIEYHRRLPGGALDLAQVEEVLDHGWYIKKGEEWRRRYTLECAVDFLARTETKAGTYAITVWREDVRICTVGMEWRPSKG
;
A
#
# COMPACT_ATOMS: atom_id res chain seq x y z
N MET A 1 10.28 19.88 2.89
CA MET A 1 9.91 19.26 4.17
C MET A 1 9.48 17.87 3.81
N ASP A 2 10.15 16.87 4.39
CA ASP A 2 9.87 15.49 4.10
C ASP A 2 8.66 15.06 4.93
N HIS A 3 7.76 14.30 4.32
CA HIS A 3 6.52 13.84 4.91
C HIS A 3 6.58 12.32 5.03
N LEU A 4 6.40 11.79 6.25
CA LEU A 4 6.34 10.35 6.44
C LEU A 4 4.94 9.85 6.07
N HIS A 5 4.89 8.89 5.16
CA HIS A 5 3.70 8.11 4.87
C HIS A 5 3.79 6.75 5.52
N ARG A 6 2.75 6.38 6.24
CA ARG A 6 2.54 5.01 6.72
C ARG A 6 1.63 4.29 5.74
N ILE A 7 2.09 3.20 5.16
CA ILE A 7 1.32 2.38 4.23
C ILE A 7 0.98 1.06 4.94
N GLU A 8 -0.32 0.78 5.06
CA GLU A 8 -0.83 -0.42 5.69
C GLU A 8 -1.37 -1.38 4.64
N TYR A 9 -0.93 -2.63 4.71
CA TYR A 9 -1.31 -3.69 3.78
C TYR A 9 -2.25 -4.65 4.51
N HIS A 10 -3.54 -4.51 4.27
CA HIS A 10 -4.52 -5.41 4.85
C HIS A 10 -4.85 -6.52 3.86
N ARG A 11 -4.66 -7.78 4.26
CA ARG A 11 -5.04 -8.94 3.46
C ARG A 11 -6.51 -9.28 3.72
N ARG A 12 -7.27 -9.54 2.65
CA ARG A 12 -8.61 -10.09 2.76
C ARG A 12 -8.56 -11.57 3.13
N LEU A 13 -9.20 -11.93 4.24
CA LEU A 13 -9.41 -13.30 4.68
C LEU A 13 -10.59 -13.95 3.93
N PRO A 14 -10.71 -15.30 3.94
CA PRO A 14 -11.80 -16.00 3.27
C PRO A 14 -13.22 -15.54 3.69
N GLY A 15 -13.37 -15.06 4.93
CA GLY A 15 -14.64 -14.49 5.44
C GLY A 15 -14.89 -13.03 5.05
N GLY A 16 -14.06 -12.42 4.19
CA GLY A 16 -14.21 -11.04 3.73
C GLY A 16 -13.59 -9.98 4.66
N ALA A 17 -13.27 -10.35 5.90
CA ALA A 17 -12.56 -9.47 6.84
C ALA A 17 -11.18 -9.07 6.32
N LEU A 18 -10.74 -7.87 6.70
CA LEU A 18 -9.40 -7.34 6.42
C LEU A 18 -8.53 -7.51 7.66
N ASP A 19 -7.38 -8.14 7.49
CA ASP A 19 -6.39 -8.36 8.54
C ASP A 19 -5.08 -7.63 8.20
N LEU A 20 -4.50 -6.91 9.15
CA LEU A 20 -3.29 -6.13 8.92
C LEU A 20 -2.10 -7.09 8.75
N ALA A 21 -1.60 -7.22 7.52
CA ALA A 21 -0.54 -8.16 7.19
C ALA A 21 0.85 -7.52 7.28
N GLN A 22 0.99 -6.26 6.84
CA GLN A 22 2.27 -5.54 6.82
C GLN A 22 2.07 -4.03 6.98
N VAL A 23 3.14 -3.35 7.39
CA VAL A 23 3.26 -1.89 7.42
C VAL A 23 4.58 -1.47 6.77
N GLU A 24 4.52 -0.48 5.90
CA GLU A 24 5.69 0.20 5.33
C GLU A 24 5.68 1.67 5.75
N GLU A 25 6.85 2.23 6.07
CA GLU A 25 7.03 3.68 6.24
C GLU A 25 7.86 4.23 5.09
N VAL A 26 7.35 5.24 4.40
CA VAL A 26 7.96 5.85 3.22
C VAL A 26 8.11 7.35 3.43
N LEU A 27 9.30 7.88 3.19
CA LEU A 27 9.51 9.33 3.15
C LEU A 27 9.09 9.88 1.78
N ASP A 28 8.13 10.79 1.75
CA ASP A 28 7.70 11.55 0.57
C ASP A 28 8.16 13.00 0.68
N HIS A 29 8.82 13.52 -0.35
CA HIS A 29 9.25 14.92 -0.40
C HIS A 29 8.10 15.86 -0.86
N GLY A 30 6.85 15.50 -0.55
CA GLY A 30 5.64 16.29 -0.84
C GLY A 30 5.18 16.24 -2.29
N TRP A 31 5.65 15.29 -3.10
CA TRP A 31 5.24 15.15 -4.49
C TRP A 31 3.98 14.29 -4.62
N TYR A 32 3.79 13.34 -3.71
CA TYR A 32 2.68 12.38 -3.75
C TYR A 32 1.30 13.03 -3.66
N ILE A 33 1.18 14.08 -2.83
CA ILE A 33 -0.11 14.73 -2.50
C ILE A 33 -0.55 15.75 -3.55
N LYS A 34 0.40 16.30 -4.32
CA LYS A 34 0.12 17.34 -5.33
C LYS A 34 -0.53 16.79 -6.61
N LYS A 35 -0.81 15.49 -6.65
CA LYS A 35 -1.28 14.78 -7.83
C LYS A 35 -2.69 14.20 -7.61
N GLY A 36 -3.45 14.09 -8.69
CA GLY A 36 -4.82 13.57 -8.69
C GLY A 36 -4.92 12.11 -8.20
N GLU A 37 -6.14 11.65 -7.99
CA GLU A 37 -6.44 10.32 -7.45
C GLU A 37 -5.87 9.18 -8.30
N GLU A 38 -5.94 9.28 -9.62
CA GLU A 38 -5.42 8.26 -10.54
C GLU A 38 -3.91 8.05 -10.39
N TRP A 39 -3.16 9.16 -10.29
CA TRP A 39 -1.72 9.11 -10.09
C TRP A 39 -1.37 8.49 -8.74
N ARG A 40 -2.08 8.88 -7.66
CA ARG A 40 -1.89 8.30 -6.32
C ARG A 40 -2.15 6.81 -6.31
N ARG A 41 -3.19 6.37 -7.01
CA ARG A 41 -3.50 4.95 -7.17
C ARG A 41 -2.37 4.20 -7.85
N ARG A 42 -1.90 4.68 -9.01
CA ARG A 42 -0.82 4.04 -9.77
C ARG A 42 0.47 3.94 -8.94
N TYR A 43 0.89 5.05 -8.34
CA TYR A 43 2.10 5.10 -7.54
C TYR A 43 2.02 4.15 -6.33
N THR A 44 0.89 4.13 -5.62
CA THR A 44 0.69 3.20 -4.49
C THR A 44 0.79 1.74 -4.92
N LEU A 45 0.25 1.39 -6.08
CA LEU A 45 0.34 0.03 -6.61
C LEU A 45 1.78 -0.35 -6.97
N GLU A 46 2.54 0.56 -7.59
CA GLU A 46 3.96 0.33 -7.90
C GLU A 46 4.78 0.13 -6.60
N CYS A 47 4.63 0.99 -5.60
CA CYS A 47 5.27 0.80 -4.29
C CYS A 47 4.86 -0.51 -3.61
N ALA A 48 3.57 -0.88 -3.70
CA ALA A 48 3.07 -2.10 -3.11
C ALA A 48 3.65 -3.35 -3.75
N VAL A 49 3.83 -3.37 -5.08
CA VAL A 49 4.46 -4.49 -5.78
C VAL A 49 5.89 -4.69 -5.28
N ASP A 50 6.68 -3.62 -5.23
CA ASP A 50 8.08 -3.69 -4.78
C ASP A 50 8.18 -4.11 -3.30
N PHE A 51 7.31 -3.57 -2.45
CA PHE A 51 7.26 -3.91 -1.03
C PHE A 51 6.84 -5.36 -0.76
N LEU A 52 5.79 -5.85 -1.43
CA LEU A 52 5.30 -7.20 -1.21
C LEU A 52 6.25 -8.26 -1.80
N ALA A 53 6.96 -7.92 -2.88
CA ALA A 53 8.01 -8.76 -3.45
C ALA A 53 9.17 -8.97 -2.47
N ARG A 54 9.65 -7.89 -1.80
CA ARG A 54 10.80 -7.97 -0.89
C ARG A 54 10.49 -8.60 0.48
N THR A 55 9.22 -8.75 0.84
CA THR A 55 8.78 -9.21 2.17
C THR A 55 8.26 -10.66 2.18
N GLU A 56 8.48 -11.42 1.11
CA GLU A 56 7.95 -12.80 0.94
C GLU A 56 6.44 -12.90 1.23
N THR A 57 5.68 -11.84 0.95
CA THR A 57 4.30 -11.74 1.38
C THR A 57 3.41 -12.75 0.61
N LYS A 58 2.54 -13.45 1.35
CA LYS A 58 1.62 -14.46 0.79
C LYS A 58 0.69 -13.86 -0.26
N ALA A 59 0.40 -14.64 -1.30
CA ALA A 59 -0.60 -14.28 -2.31
C ALA A 59 -1.97 -13.95 -1.70
N GLY A 60 -2.73 -13.04 -2.32
CA GLY A 60 -4.10 -12.73 -1.91
C GLY A 60 -4.57 -11.37 -2.40
N THR A 61 -5.79 -11.00 -2.02
CA THR A 61 -6.31 -9.65 -2.25
C THR A 61 -5.94 -8.76 -1.08
N TYR A 62 -5.38 -7.60 -1.38
CA TYR A 62 -4.95 -6.62 -0.39
C TYR A 62 -5.71 -5.30 -0.56
N ALA A 63 -6.05 -4.69 0.56
CA ALA A 63 -6.43 -3.28 0.66
C ALA A 63 -5.24 -2.51 1.22
N ILE A 64 -4.63 -1.68 0.39
CA ILE A 64 -3.43 -0.91 0.72
C ILE A 64 -3.88 0.50 1.07
N THR A 65 -3.67 0.93 2.31
CA THR A 65 -4.09 2.24 2.79
C THR A 65 -2.88 3.11 3.07
N VAL A 66 -2.84 4.28 2.44
CA VAL A 66 -1.80 5.28 2.67
C VAL A 66 -2.30 6.30 3.68
N TRP A 67 -1.53 6.44 4.75
CA TRP A 67 -1.76 7.40 5.83
C TRP A 67 -0.65 8.45 5.82
N ARG A 68 -1.03 9.67 6.17
CA ARG A 68 -0.09 10.72 6.57
C ARG A 68 -0.51 11.17 7.96
N GLU A 69 0.35 10.94 8.95
CA GLU A 69 -0.05 11.07 10.35
C GLU A 69 -1.33 10.24 10.57
N ASP A 70 -2.41 10.86 11.06
CA ASP A 70 -3.70 10.20 11.29
C ASP A 70 -4.71 10.40 10.13
N VAL A 71 -4.28 11.04 9.03
CA VAL A 71 -5.14 11.31 7.87
C VAL A 71 -4.98 10.23 6.80
N ARG A 72 -6.09 9.55 6.49
CA ARG A 72 -6.14 8.61 5.37
C ARG A 72 -6.11 9.36 4.04
N ILE A 73 -5.07 9.12 3.24
CA ILE A 73 -4.89 9.75 1.93
C ILE A 73 -5.64 9.01 0.82
N CYS A 74 -5.51 7.68 0.77
CA CYS A 74 -6.23 6.82 -0.15
C CYS A 74 -6.17 5.35 0.29
N THR A 75 -7.09 4.55 -0.25
CA THR A 75 -7.05 3.09 -0.16
C THR A 75 -7.17 2.51 -1.56
N VAL A 76 -6.28 1.58 -1.93
CA VAL A 76 -6.30 0.89 -3.22
C VAL A 76 -6.40 -0.62 -3.03
N GLY A 77 -7.22 -1.26 -3.86
CA GLY A 77 -7.30 -2.72 -3.92
C GLY A 77 -6.27 -3.29 -4.89
N MET A 78 -5.61 -4.37 -4.51
CA MET A 78 -4.65 -5.09 -5.36
C MET A 78 -4.79 -6.59 -5.19
N GLU A 79 -4.73 -7.35 -6.28
CA GLU A 79 -4.42 -8.78 -6.21
C GLU A 79 -2.90 -8.96 -6.22
N TRP A 80 -2.36 -9.52 -5.15
CA TRP A 80 -0.95 -9.87 -5.05
C TRP A 80 -0.76 -11.36 -5.37
N ARG A 81 0.14 -11.63 -6.31
CA ARG A 81 0.59 -12.98 -6.65
C ARG A 81 2.12 -12.91 -6.74
N PRO A 82 2.86 -13.40 -5.73
CA PRO A 82 4.31 -13.41 -5.79
C PRO A 82 4.71 -14.25 -7.00
N SER A 83 5.47 -13.65 -7.92
CA SER A 83 6.13 -14.40 -8.99
C SER A 83 7.05 -15.43 -8.32
N LYS A 84 6.86 -16.72 -8.64
CA LYS A 84 7.83 -17.75 -8.25
C LYS A 84 9.19 -17.31 -8.79
N GLY A 85 10.11 -16.98 -7.89
CA GLY A 85 11.53 -16.95 -8.20
C GLY A 85 12.02 -18.34 -8.60
#